data_AF-A0A0R1SFU5-F1
#
_entry.id   AF-A0A0R1SFU5-F1
#
_cell.length_a   1.000
_cell.length_b   1.000
_cell.length_c   1.000
_cell.angle_alpha   90.00
_cell.angle_beta   90.00
_cell.angle_gamma   90.00
#
_symmetry.space_group_name_H-M   'P 1'
#
loop_
_entity.id
_entity.type
_entity.pdbx_description
1 polymer ?
#
loop_
_entity_poly.entity_id
_entity_poly.type
_entity_poly.pdbx_seq_one_letter_code
_entity_poly.pdbx_strand_id
1 'polypeptide(L)'
;MDVLLTEEDFYELAMEYLKKAHQNNVAHVEMFFDPQAHLVRGIPLDFVINGLYRACIDARAFNVDAHLIMCFLRDLSAHSASQLLDMARPFRNKILGIGLDSDEHHNPPLKFLQPFAKAVDEGYHITMHADVDQVDSIDHIKQALEIINVERLDHGTNIVEDPDLVDWVKQLHLGLTSCPLSNELITDDDLKGDEILDLLDEGVKVSINSDDPAYFGGYISDNYTALAQEYRVTPEQIVQLAKNSFETAWISPTQKETYLRAIDDYVVNFNE
;
A
#
# COMPACT_ATOMS: atom_id res chain seq x y z
N MET A 1 18.87 -9.30 6.74
CA MET A 1 18.27 -8.33 7.68
C MET A 1 19.05 -8.35 9.00
N ASP A 2 20.22 -7.72 9.07
CA ASP A 2 21.08 -7.79 10.28
C ASP A 2 21.46 -6.41 10.84
N VAL A 3 20.95 -5.34 10.24
CA VAL A 3 21.33 -3.95 10.56
C VAL A 3 20.29 -3.19 11.38
N LEU A 4 19.03 -3.62 11.37
CA LEU A 4 17.96 -3.03 12.20
C LEU A 4 17.87 -3.78 13.52
N LEU A 5 18.40 -3.19 14.59
CA LEU A 5 18.58 -3.81 15.91
C LEU A 5 17.98 -2.99 17.06
N THR A 6 17.96 -1.67 16.94
CA THR A 6 17.55 -0.71 17.97
C THR A 6 16.39 0.15 17.49
N GLU A 7 15.68 0.81 18.41
CA GLU A 7 14.64 1.80 18.06
C GLU A 7 15.17 2.90 17.11
N GLU A 8 16.43 3.31 17.30
CA GLU A 8 17.06 4.33 16.46
C GLU A 8 17.23 3.86 15.01
N ASP A 9 17.59 2.60 14.78
CA ASP A 9 17.78 2.07 13.42
C ASP A 9 16.46 2.12 12.62
N PHE A 10 15.33 1.81 13.26
CA PHE A 10 14.00 1.91 12.65
C PHE A 10 13.60 3.37 12.40
N TYR A 11 13.92 4.26 13.34
CA TYR A 11 13.69 5.69 13.16
C TYR A 11 14.48 6.25 11.98
N GLU A 12 15.79 5.98 11.91
CA GLU A 12 16.65 6.46 10.84
C GLU A 12 16.20 5.92 9.47
N LEU A 13 15.86 4.63 9.40
CA LEU A 13 15.33 4.02 8.18
C LEU A 13 14.06 4.71 7.69
N ALA A 14 13.04 4.83 8.56
CA ALA A 14 11.78 5.48 8.20
C ALA A 14 12.00 6.96 7.87
N MET A 15 12.90 7.63 8.58
CA MET A 15 13.19 9.03 8.30
C MET A 15 13.85 9.25 6.94
N GLU A 16 14.79 8.39 6.55
CA GLU A 16 15.41 8.49 5.22
C GLU A 16 14.39 8.22 4.11
N TYR A 17 13.47 7.27 4.30
CA TYR A 17 12.36 7.06 3.38
C TYR A 17 11.46 8.29 3.28
N LEU A 18 10.98 8.85 4.40
CA LEU A 18 10.06 10.00 4.40
C LEU A 18 10.69 11.27 3.83
N LYS A 19 12.00 11.48 4.00
CA LYS A 19 12.74 12.57 3.32
C LYS A 19 12.74 12.38 1.80
N LYS A 20 12.92 11.15 1.30
CA LYS A 20 12.86 10.88 -0.14
C LYS A 20 11.43 10.97 -0.68
N ALA A 21 10.44 10.53 0.07
CA ALA A 21 9.02 10.74 -0.26
C ALA A 21 8.72 12.24 -0.41
N HIS A 22 9.19 13.07 0.52
CA HIS A 22 9.09 14.54 0.42
C HIS A 22 9.78 15.09 -0.84
N GLN A 23 10.99 14.61 -1.18
CA GLN A 23 11.70 15.01 -2.41
C GLN A 23 10.94 14.64 -3.69
N ASN A 24 10.07 13.62 -3.63
CA ASN A 24 9.18 13.21 -4.71
C ASN A 24 7.78 13.87 -4.62
N ASN A 25 7.63 14.93 -3.80
CA ASN A 25 6.38 15.65 -3.57
C ASN A 25 5.23 14.81 -2.99
N VAL A 26 5.54 13.72 -2.29
CA VAL A 26 4.53 12.94 -1.57
C VAL A 26 4.05 13.73 -0.36
N ALA A 27 2.76 14.02 -0.28
CA ALA A 27 2.16 14.77 0.81
C ALA A 27 1.60 13.88 1.94
N HIS A 28 1.23 12.64 1.62
CA HIS A 28 0.65 11.67 2.54
C HIS A 28 1.21 10.27 2.28
N VAL A 29 1.53 9.54 3.35
CA VAL A 29 2.14 8.20 3.30
C VAL A 29 1.41 7.27 4.26
N GLU A 30 0.98 6.12 3.76
CA GLU A 30 0.52 5.00 4.57
C GLU A 30 1.49 3.83 4.36
N MET A 31 2.49 3.68 5.24
CA MET A 31 3.60 2.75 5.01
C MET A 31 3.43 1.43 5.77
N PHE A 32 3.77 0.35 5.07
CA PHE A 32 3.72 -1.00 5.61
C PHE A 32 4.97 -1.28 6.45
N PHE A 33 4.84 -2.19 7.41
CA PHE A 33 5.99 -2.74 8.14
C PHE A 33 5.65 -4.13 8.71
N ASP A 34 6.69 -4.95 8.85
CA ASP A 34 6.56 -6.38 9.14
C ASP A 34 7.21 -6.76 10.47
N PRO A 35 6.51 -6.60 11.62
CA PRO A 35 7.11 -6.92 12.91
C PRO A 35 7.60 -8.35 13.02
N GLN A 36 6.92 -9.30 12.37
CA GLN A 36 7.25 -10.71 12.45
C GLN A 36 8.66 -11.00 11.91
N ALA A 37 9.11 -10.28 10.86
CA ALA A 37 10.47 -10.40 10.32
C ALA A 37 11.57 -9.92 11.30
N HIS A 38 11.19 -9.15 12.32
CA HIS A 38 12.11 -8.63 13.35
C HIS A 38 12.01 -9.42 14.66
N LEU A 39 10.80 -9.84 15.05
CA LEU A 39 10.57 -10.66 16.24
C LEU A 39 11.33 -11.98 16.19
N VAL A 40 11.40 -12.64 15.03
CA VAL A 40 12.17 -13.89 14.85
C VAL A 40 13.68 -13.69 15.05
N ARG A 41 14.18 -12.45 14.93
CA ARG A 41 15.57 -12.07 15.20
C ARG A 41 15.79 -11.61 16.64
N GLY A 42 14.77 -11.68 17.50
CA GLY A 42 14.83 -11.25 18.90
C GLY A 42 14.72 -9.74 19.10
N ILE A 43 14.29 -8.98 18.07
CA ILE A 43 14.11 -7.53 18.18
C ILE A 43 12.77 -7.24 18.88
N PRO A 44 12.75 -6.43 19.96
CA PRO A 44 11.52 -6.06 20.65
C PRO A 44 10.52 -5.32 19.75
N LEU A 45 9.23 -5.64 19.88
CA LEU A 45 8.16 -5.02 19.09
C LEU A 45 8.09 -3.49 19.30
N ASP A 46 8.36 -3.03 20.51
CA ASP A 46 8.36 -1.62 20.87
C ASP A 46 9.47 -0.85 20.15
N PHE A 47 10.64 -1.45 19.92
CA PHE A 47 11.71 -0.82 19.15
C PHE A 47 11.28 -0.56 17.71
N VAL A 48 10.63 -1.54 17.08
CA VAL A 48 10.11 -1.42 15.71
C VAL A 48 9.07 -0.31 15.65
N ILE A 49 7.98 -0.42 16.42
CA ILE A 49 6.84 0.49 16.31
C ILE A 49 7.20 1.90 16.75
N ASN A 50 7.93 2.07 17.87
CA ASN A 50 8.25 3.40 18.37
C ASN A 50 9.22 4.14 17.45
N GLY A 51 10.22 3.47 16.88
CA GLY A 51 11.16 4.07 15.95
C GLY A 51 10.45 4.59 14.70
N LEU A 52 9.67 3.73 14.05
CA LEU A 52 8.89 4.08 12.85
C LEU A 52 7.87 5.19 13.16
N TYR A 53 7.12 5.08 14.26
CA TYR A 53 6.10 6.07 14.62
C TYR A 53 6.71 7.45 14.96
N ARG A 54 7.88 7.48 15.59
CA ARG A 54 8.60 8.72 15.87
C ARG A 54 8.99 9.43 14.57
N ALA A 55 9.44 8.68 13.56
CA ALA A 55 9.70 9.24 12.23
C ALA A 55 8.43 9.81 11.58
N CYS A 56 7.28 9.14 11.70
CA CYS A 56 6.01 9.69 11.22
C CYS A 56 5.66 11.04 11.85
N ILE A 57 5.87 11.18 13.17
CA ILE A 57 5.60 12.44 13.88
C ILE A 57 6.53 13.55 13.37
N ASP A 58 7.83 13.26 13.30
CA ASP A 58 8.85 14.24 12.93
C ASP A 58 8.73 14.67 11.46
N ALA A 59 8.22 13.79 10.59
CA ALA A 59 8.02 14.09 9.18
C ALA A 59 7.04 15.25 8.89
N ARG A 60 6.18 15.58 9.86
CA ARG A 60 5.32 16.77 9.81
C ARG A 60 6.11 18.06 9.73
N ALA A 61 7.35 18.09 10.22
CA ALA A 61 8.22 19.27 10.17
C ALA A 61 8.56 19.71 8.72
N PHE A 62 8.45 18.79 7.75
CA PHE A 62 8.60 19.07 6.33
C PHE A 62 7.34 18.69 5.52
N ASN A 63 6.16 18.76 6.17
CA ASN A 63 4.84 18.62 5.56
C ASN A 63 4.53 17.26 4.92
N VAL A 64 5.07 16.16 5.47
CA VAL A 64 4.61 14.81 5.12
C VAL A 64 3.73 14.28 6.25
N ASP A 65 2.47 13.95 5.94
CA ASP A 65 1.58 13.23 6.85
C ASP A 65 1.78 11.72 6.68
N ALA A 66 2.32 11.04 7.69
CA ALA A 66 2.70 9.63 7.58
C ALA A 66 2.03 8.77 8.66
N HIS A 67 1.63 7.56 8.28
CA HIS A 67 0.94 6.59 9.13
C HIS A 67 1.50 5.18 8.92
N LEU A 68 1.35 4.34 9.93
CA LEU A 68 1.83 2.96 9.91
C LEU A 68 0.70 1.98 9.64
N ILE A 69 0.96 0.99 8.80
CA ILE A 69 0.10 -0.17 8.56
C ILE A 69 0.92 -1.40 8.93
N MET A 70 0.44 -2.15 9.91
CA MET A 70 1.15 -3.34 10.38
C MET A 70 0.72 -4.54 9.54
N CYS A 71 1.67 -5.19 8.88
CA CYS A 71 1.34 -6.35 8.05
C CYS A 71 1.50 -7.68 8.80
N PHE A 72 0.67 -8.64 8.41
CA PHE A 72 0.90 -10.04 8.71
C PHE A 72 1.67 -10.69 7.57
N LEU A 73 2.75 -11.40 7.91
CA LEU A 73 3.49 -12.20 6.94
C LEU A 73 2.71 -13.47 6.61
N ARG A 74 2.25 -13.58 5.36
CA ARG A 74 1.30 -14.63 4.96
C ARG A 74 1.92 -16.02 4.84
N ASP A 75 3.24 -16.09 4.70
CA ASP A 75 4.05 -17.32 4.74
C ASP A 75 4.18 -17.92 6.16
N LEU A 76 3.85 -17.14 7.20
CA LEU A 76 3.69 -17.62 8.57
C LEU A 76 2.27 -18.11 8.86
N SER A 77 2.02 -18.58 10.08
CA SER A 77 0.69 -19.08 10.47
C SER A 77 -0.26 -17.95 10.85
N ALA A 78 -1.57 -18.14 10.60
CA ALA A 78 -2.62 -17.25 11.10
C ALA A 78 -2.63 -17.15 12.65
N HIS A 79 -2.11 -18.16 13.34
CA HIS A 79 -1.89 -18.10 14.78
C HIS A 79 -0.81 -17.06 15.13
N SER A 80 0.30 -17.03 14.39
CA SER A 80 1.35 -16.02 14.54
C SER A 80 0.81 -14.60 14.30
N ALA A 81 0.00 -14.41 13.26
CA ALA A 81 -0.70 -13.13 13.02
C ALA A 81 -1.60 -12.72 14.19
N SER A 82 -2.38 -13.66 14.75
CA SER A 82 -3.24 -13.40 15.91
C SER A 82 -2.43 -13.01 17.15
N GLN A 83 -1.28 -13.66 17.38
CA GLN A 83 -0.37 -13.32 18.46
C GLN A 83 0.25 -11.93 18.27
N LEU A 84 0.65 -11.59 17.04
CA LEU A 84 1.16 -10.25 16.73
C LEU A 84 0.12 -9.17 17.05
N LEU A 85 -1.13 -9.38 16.61
CA LEU A 85 -2.23 -8.44 16.88
C LEU A 85 -2.44 -8.24 18.38
N ASP A 86 -2.41 -9.32 19.18
CA ASP A 86 -2.48 -9.24 20.64
C ASP A 86 -1.31 -8.45 21.26
N MET A 87 -0.10 -8.68 20.76
CA MET A 87 1.11 -7.96 21.21
C MET A 87 1.07 -6.47 20.83
N ALA A 88 0.44 -6.12 19.71
CA ALA A 88 0.36 -4.75 19.20
C ALA A 88 -0.68 -3.87 19.91
N ARG A 89 -1.57 -4.45 20.74
CA ARG A 89 -2.64 -3.72 21.46
C ARG A 89 -2.18 -2.45 22.21
N PRO A 90 -1.04 -2.44 22.94
CA PRO A 90 -0.55 -1.23 23.60
C PRO A 90 -0.19 -0.09 22.62
N PHE A 91 -0.02 -0.40 21.34
CA PHE A 91 0.35 0.52 20.27
C PHE A 91 -0.81 0.84 19.32
N ARG A 92 -2.05 0.47 19.67
CA ARG A 92 -3.23 0.66 18.80
C ARG A 92 -3.32 2.06 18.21
N ASN A 93 -3.02 3.10 18.99
CA ASN A 93 -3.09 4.50 18.57
C ASN A 93 -1.95 4.95 17.62
N LYS A 94 -0.98 4.07 17.33
CA LYS A 94 0.15 4.32 16.42
C LYS A 94 0.01 3.63 15.07
N ILE A 95 -0.92 2.68 14.96
CA ILE A 95 -1.15 1.85 13.78
C ILE A 95 -2.52 2.21 13.20
N LEU A 96 -2.53 2.61 11.94
CA LEU A 96 -3.72 3.02 11.21
C LEU A 96 -4.55 1.81 10.77
N GLY A 97 -3.89 0.80 10.21
CA GLY A 97 -4.54 -0.40 9.71
C GLY A 97 -3.65 -1.63 9.71
N ILE A 98 -4.20 -2.73 9.20
CA ILE A 98 -3.55 -4.03 9.06
C ILE A 98 -3.48 -4.42 7.58
N GLY A 99 -2.31 -4.87 7.15
CA GLY A 99 -2.04 -5.42 5.82
C GLY A 99 -1.80 -6.93 5.84
N LEU A 100 -1.78 -7.56 4.67
CA LEU A 100 -1.29 -8.93 4.45
C LEU A 100 -0.33 -8.89 3.26
N ASP A 101 0.87 -9.40 3.45
CA ASP A 101 1.94 -9.40 2.44
C ASP A 101 2.82 -10.66 2.58
N SER A 102 3.99 -10.64 1.94
CA SER A 102 4.91 -11.78 1.80
C SER A 102 4.40 -12.83 0.81
N ASP A 103 5.01 -14.01 0.80
CA ASP A 103 4.81 -15.04 -0.24
C ASP A 103 3.36 -15.52 -0.35
N GLU A 104 2.64 -15.05 -1.38
CA GLU A 104 1.26 -15.45 -1.67
C GLU A 104 1.10 -16.93 -2.04
N HIS A 105 2.15 -17.54 -2.58
CA HIS A 105 2.09 -18.89 -3.09
C HIS A 105 1.73 -19.89 -1.98
N HIS A 106 0.62 -20.61 -2.16
CA HIS A 106 0.02 -21.52 -1.17
C HIS A 106 -0.41 -20.87 0.16
N ASN A 107 -0.52 -19.53 0.21
CA ASN A 107 -0.90 -18.78 1.40
C ASN A 107 -2.12 -17.89 1.12
N PRO A 108 -3.31 -18.46 0.81
CA PRO A 108 -4.47 -17.69 0.37
C PRO A 108 -4.98 -16.70 1.43
N PRO A 109 -5.62 -15.57 1.05
CA PRO A 109 -6.16 -14.60 2.00
C PRO A 109 -7.07 -15.19 3.09
N LEU A 110 -7.90 -16.18 2.73
CA LEU A 110 -8.85 -16.81 3.65
C LEU A 110 -8.16 -17.54 4.82
N LYS A 111 -6.88 -17.90 4.70
CA LYS A 111 -6.05 -18.42 5.81
C LYS A 111 -6.06 -17.46 7.00
N PHE A 112 -6.17 -16.16 6.75
CA PHE A 112 -6.09 -15.08 7.73
C PHE A 112 -7.45 -14.45 8.10
N LEU A 113 -8.58 -15.11 7.76
CA LEU A 113 -9.92 -14.60 8.07
C LEU A 113 -10.11 -14.21 9.54
N GLN A 114 -9.70 -15.07 10.48
CA GLN A 114 -9.89 -14.83 11.90
C GLN A 114 -9.06 -13.65 12.46
N PRO A 115 -7.74 -13.55 12.20
CA PRO A 115 -6.98 -12.38 12.65
C PRO A 115 -7.46 -11.07 12.02
N PHE A 116 -7.90 -11.06 10.75
CA PHE A 116 -8.47 -9.86 10.13
C PHE A 116 -9.83 -9.47 10.72
N ALA A 117 -10.74 -10.42 10.95
CA ALA A 117 -12.01 -10.14 11.61
C ALA A 117 -11.78 -9.50 13.00
N LYS A 118 -10.80 -10.00 13.76
CA LYS A 118 -10.41 -9.42 15.05
C LYS A 118 -9.80 -8.02 14.89
N ALA A 119 -9.01 -7.77 13.85
CA ALA A 119 -8.46 -6.44 13.58
C ALA A 119 -9.57 -5.41 13.31
N VAL A 120 -10.58 -5.78 12.52
CA VAL A 120 -11.77 -4.95 12.27
C VAL A 120 -12.54 -4.69 13.56
N ASP A 121 -12.74 -5.70 14.42
CA ASP A 121 -13.38 -5.54 15.73
C ASP A 121 -12.60 -4.59 16.66
N GLU A 122 -11.27 -4.54 16.53
CA GLU A 122 -10.38 -3.60 17.24
C GLU A 122 -10.29 -2.23 16.52
N GLY A 123 -11.07 -2.04 15.46
CA GLY A 123 -11.30 -0.79 14.73
C GLY A 123 -10.19 -0.44 13.73
N TYR A 124 -9.30 -1.36 13.38
CA TYR A 124 -8.29 -1.11 12.36
C TYR A 124 -8.93 -1.06 10.97
N HIS A 125 -8.37 -0.21 10.11
CA HIS A 125 -8.57 -0.36 8.67
C HIS A 125 -7.88 -1.63 8.16
N ILE A 126 -8.33 -2.21 7.05
CA ILE A 126 -7.75 -3.43 6.50
C ILE A 126 -7.52 -3.38 4.99
N THR A 127 -6.38 -3.93 4.58
CA THR A 127 -5.99 -4.14 3.17
C THR A 127 -5.17 -5.43 3.03
N MET A 128 -4.95 -5.90 1.80
CA MET A 128 -4.26 -7.15 1.50
C MET A 128 -3.62 -7.09 0.11
N HIS A 129 -2.45 -7.70 -0.02
CA HIS A 129 -1.85 -8.02 -1.32
C HIS A 129 -2.66 -9.09 -2.07
N ALA A 130 -2.83 -8.85 -3.36
CA ALA A 130 -3.13 -9.86 -4.36
C ALA A 130 -2.12 -9.69 -5.50
N ASP A 131 -1.04 -10.46 -5.43
CA ASP A 131 0.17 -10.32 -6.24
C ASP A 131 -0.14 -10.59 -7.72
N VAL A 132 0.59 -9.88 -8.59
CA VAL A 132 0.40 -10.00 -10.03
C VAL A 132 0.92 -11.32 -10.57
N ASP A 133 0.21 -11.87 -11.55
CA ASP A 133 0.54 -13.14 -12.25
C ASP A 133 0.70 -14.37 -11.34
N GLN A 134 0.20 -14.29 -10.11
CA GLN A 134 0.23 -15.35 -9.13
C GLN A 134 -0.83 -16.42 -9.42
N VAL A 135 -0.49 -17.68 -9.11
CA VAL A 135 -1.44 -18.80 -9.19
C VAL A 135 -2.61 -18.53 -8.25
N ASP A 136 -3.84 -18.75 -8.76
CA ASP A 136 -5.11 -18.51 -8.08
C ASP A 136 -5.41 -17.02 -7.78
N SER A 137 -4.76 -16.08 -8.49
CA SER A 137 -4.92 -14.62 -8.30
C SER A 137 -6.38 -14.18 -8.23
N ILE A 138 -7.24 -14.57 -9.19
CA ILE A 138 -8.66 -14.20 -9.18
C ILE A 138 -9.42 -14.76 -7.96
N ASP A 139 -9.12 -15.99 -7.51
CA ASP A 139 -9.76 -16.54 -6.31
C ASP A 139 -9.29 -15.79 -5.05
N HIS A 140 -8.01 -15.43 -4.97
CA HIS A 140 -7.49 -14.62 -3.88
C HIS A 140 -8.08 -13.22 -3.85
N ILE A 141 -8.22 -12.57 -5.01
CA ILE A 141 -8.93 -11.28 -5.15
C ILE A 141 -10.36 -11.41 -4.63
N LYS A 142 -11.10 -12.47 -4.99
CA LYS A 142 -12.44 -12.75 -4.45
C LYS A 142 -12.40 -12.93 -2.93
N GLN A 143 -11.48 -13.74 -2.41
CA GLN A 143 -11.40 -13.94 -0.96
C GLN A 143 -11.16 -12.60 -0.23
N ALA A 144 -10.25 -11.76 -0.71
CA ALA A 144 -9.95 -10.47 -0.12
C ALA A 144 -11.15 -9.50 -0.19
N LEU A 145 -11.81 -9.41 -1.35
CA LEU A 145 -12.90 -8.46 -1.59
C LEU A 145 -14.25 -8.93 -1.05
N GLU A 146 -14.66 -10.18 -1.31
CA GLU A 146 -16.01 -10.67 -0.98
C GLU A 146 -16.13 -11.21 0.45
N ILE A 147 -15.04 -11.80 0.96
CA ILE A 147 -15.09 -12.57 2.22
C ILE A 147 -14.42 -11.80 3.35
N ILE A 148 -13.17 -11.37 3.14
CA ILE A 148 -12.44 -10.55 4.12
C ILE A 148 -13.00 -9.13 4.14
N ASN A 149 -13.47 -8.63 2.99
CA ASN A 149 -14.04 -7.30 2.81
C ASN A 149 -13.03 -6.19 3.16
N VAL A 150 -11.88 -6.24 2.48
CA VAL A 150 -10.85 -5.19 2.57
C VAL A 150 -11.35 -3.84 2.06
N GLU A 151 -10.79 -2.75 2.57
CA GLU A 151 -11.18 -1.38 2.20
C GLU A 151 -10.50 -0.87 0.92
N ARG A 152 -9.41 -1.54 0.52
CA ARG A 152 -8.70 -1.42 -0.76
C ARG A 152 -7.85 -2.68 -0.94
N LEU A 153 -7.36 -2.91 -2.15
CA LEU A 153 -6.53 -4.06 -2.50
C LEU A 153 -5.15 -3.59 -2.96
N ASP A 154 -4.10 -4.27 -2.52
CA ASP A 154 -2.74 -3.97 -2.93
C ASP A 154 -2.36 -4.82 -4.16
N HIS A 155 -1.76 -4.20 -5.18
CA HIS A 155 -1.65 -4.71 -6.55
C HIS A 155 -3.02 -5.01 -7.20
N GLY A 156 -3.39 -6.29 -7.34
CA GLY A 156 -4.70 -6.73 -7.78
C GLY A 156 -5.04 -6.49 -9.25
N THR A 157 -4.07 -6.14 -10.12
CA THR A 157 -4.34 -5.82 -11.53
C THR A 157 -4.85 -7.02 -12.33
N ASN A 158 -4.56 -8.26 -11.92
CA ASN A 158 -5.15 -9.46 -12.55
C ASN A 158 -6.68 -9.49 -12.49
N ILE A 159 -7.33 -8.62 -11.70
CA ILE A 159 -8.79 -8.45 -11.70
C ILE A 159 -9.38 -8.21 -13.10
N VAL A 160 -8.59 -7.68 -14.06
CA VAL A 160 -9.00 -7.51 -15.48
C VAL A 160 -9.45 -8.82 -16.14
N GLU A 161 -9.02 -9.97 -15.62
CA GLU A 161 -9.43 -11.28 -16.12
C GLU A 161 -10.89 -11.64 -15.75
N ASP A 162 -11.51 -10.90 -14.82
CA ASP A 162 -12.89 -11.08 -14.36
C ASP A 162 -13.68 -9.76 -14.43
N PRO A 163 -14.38 -9.49 -15.55
CA PRO A 163 -15.13 -8.25 -15.75
C PRO A 163 -16.22 -7.98 -14.71
N ASP A 164 -16.81 -9.03 -14.12
CA ASP A 164 -17.83 -8.87 -13.08
C ASP A 164 -17.19 -8.29 -11.80
N LEU A 165 -15.96 -8.69 -11.48
CA LEU A 165 -15.19 -8.11 -10.38
C LEU A 165 -14.78 -6.67 -10.66
N VAL A 166 -14.35 -6.36 -11.89
CA VAL A 166 -14.00 -4.98 -12.30
C VAL A 166 -15.18 -4.04 -12.11
N ASP A 167 -16.36 -4.43 -12.61
CA ASP A 167 -17.59 -3.65 -12.46
C ASP A 167 -17.96 -3.46 -10.98
N TRP A 168 -17.70 -4.46 -10.14
CA TRP A 168 -18.02 -4.39 -8.73
C TRP A 168 -17.09 -3.47 -7.95
N VAL A 169 -15.76 -3.57 -8.12
CA VAL A 169 -14.82 -2.68 -7.41
C VAL A 169 -15.01 -1.22 -7.82
N LYS A 170 -15.35 -0.98 -9.09
CA LYS A 170 -15.73 0.33 -9.61
C LYS A 170 -16.96 0.89 -8.88
N GLN A 171 -18.02 0.11 -8.74
CA GLN A 171 -19.26 0.52 -8.06
C GLN A 171 -19.03 0.81 -6.57
N LEU A 172 -18.14 0.06 -5.92
CA LEU A 172 -17.78 0.25 -4.52
C LEU A 172 -16.75 1.37 -4.31
N HIS A 173 -16.18 1.91 -5.39
CA HIS A 173 -15.08 2.88 -5.32
C HIS A 173 -13.86 2.35 -4.54
N LEU A 174 -13.60 1.04 -4.62
CA LEU A 174 -12.46 0.40 -4.00
C LEU A 174 -11.18 0.76 -4.76
N GLY A 175 -10.10 1.00 -4.01
CA GLY A 175 -8.79 1.33 -4.57
C GLY A 175 -7.95 0.11 -4.89
N LEU A 176 -7.17 0.20 -5.96
CA LEU A 176 -6.09 -0.74 -6.29
C LEU A 176 -4.75 0.00 -6.24
N THR A 177 -3.81 -0.42 -5.39
CA THR A 177 -2.49 0.23 -5.27
C THR A 177 -1.46 -0.48 -6.13
N SER A 178 -1.32 -0.05 -7.38
CA SER A 178 -0.43 -0.70 -8.36
C SER A 178 1.00 -0.16 -8.27
N CYS A 179 1.98 -1.03 -8.49
CA CYS A 179 3.40 -0.75 -8.29
C CYS A 179 4.20 -1.12 -9.56
N PRO A 180 4.23 -0.27 -10.60
CA PRO A 180 4.82 -0.61 -11.91
C PRO A 180 6.22 -1.23 -11.83
N LEU A 181 7.18 -0.58 -11.14
CA LEU A 181 8.56 -1.08 -11.04
C LEU A 181 8.67 -2.37 -10.21
N SER A 182 7.74 -2.60 -9.27
CA SER A 182 7.64 -3.89 -8.57
C SER A 182 7.18 -4.97 -9.55
N ASN A 183 6.09 -4.70 -10.28
CA ASN A 183 5.53 -5.61 -11.28
C ASN A 183 6.59 -6.04 -12.33
N GLU A 184 7.37 -5.10 -12.86
CA GLU A 184 8.43 -5.40 -13.85
C GLU A 184 9.46 -6.40 -13.30
N LEU A 185 9.85 -6.28 -12.04
CA LEU A 185 10.88 -7.14 -11.43
C LEU A 185 10.37 -8.51 -10.99
N ILE A 186 9.09 -8.63 -10.65
CA ILE A 186 8.49 -9.90 -10.19
C ILE A 186 7.80 -10.69 -11.31
N THR A 187 7.56 -10.06 -12.46
CA THR A 187 6.99 -10.69 -13.66
C THR A 187 8.04 -10.83 -14.77
N ASP A 188 7.62 -11.21 -15.98
CA ASP A 188 8.48 -11.35 -17.15
C ASP A 188 8.83 -9.98 -17.78
N ASP A 189 9.37 -9.04 -16.99
CA ASP A 189 9.80 -7.68 -17.41
C ASP A 189 8.64 -6.80 -17.90
N ASP A 190 7.50 -6.84 -17.19
CA ASP A 190 6.25 -6.15 -17.55
C ASP A 190 5.75 -5.25 -16.41
N LEU A 191 5.60 -3.95 -16.68
CA LEU A 191 5.08 -2.96 -15.72
C LEU A 191 3.58 -3.14 -15.42
N LYS A 192 2.85 -3.96 -16.20
CA LYS A 192 1.38 -4.10 -16.18
C LYS A 192 0.65 -2.82 -16.55
N GLY A 193 1.26 -2.01 -17.42
CA GLY A 193 0.72 -0.70 -17.76
C GLY A 193 -0.58 -0.76 -18.57
N ASP A 194 -0.76 -1.78 -19.42
CA ASP A 194 -2.01 -1.94 -20.17
C ASP A 194 -3.17 -2.25 -19.20
N GLU A 195 -2.99 -3.17 -18.25
CA GLU A 195 -3.99 -3.48 -17.22
C GLU A 195 -4.30 -2.27 -16.33
N ILE A 196 -3.28 -1.53 -15.90
CA ILE A 196 -3.45 -0.30 -15.11
C ILE A 196 -4.30 0.72 -15.86
N LEU A 197 -4.01 0.95 -17.15
CA LEU A 197 -4.69 1.97 -17.95
C LEU A 197 -6.10 1.54 -18.35
N ASP A 198 -6.31 0.27 -18.69
CA ASP A 198 -7.64 -0.28 -19.00
C ASP A 198 -8.56 -0.16 -17.77
N LEU A 199 -8.09 -0.55 -16.59
CA LEU A 199 -8.84 -0.39 -15.33
C LEU A 199 -9.16 1.08 -15.04
N LEU A 200 -8.19 1.98 -15.25
CA LEU A 200 -8.38 3.41 -15.05
C LEU A 200 -9.44 3.97 -16.02
N ASP A 201 -9.40 3.59 -17.29
CA ASP A 201 -10.35 4.01 -18.33
C ASP A 201 -11.76 3.45 -18.07
N GLU A 202 -11.86 2.27 -17.45
CA GLU A 202 -13.11 1.72 -16.95
C GLU A 202 -13.64 2.44 -15.70
N GLY A 203 -12.82 3.29 -15.07
CA GLY A 203 -13.20 4.10 -13.90
C GLY A 203 -12.93 3.40 -12.56
N VAL A 204 -12.10 2.36 -12.54
CA VAL A 204 -11.55 1.79 -11.30
C VAL A 204 -10.55 2.77 -10.70
N LYS A 205 -10.52 2.84 -9.36
CA LYS A 205 -9.62 3.74 -8.65
C LYS A 205 -8.23 3.13 -8.50
N VAL A 206 -7.48 3.09 -9.59
CA VAL A 206 -6.07 2.67 -9.56
C VAL A 206 -5.19 3.84 -9.13
N SER A 207 -4.27 3.61 -8.20
CA SER A 207 -3.17 4.54 -7.86
C SER A 207 -1.81 3.91 -8.17
N ILE A 208 -0.81 4.76 -8.39
CA ILE A 208 0.58 4.33 -8.54
C ILE A 208 1.29 4.43 -7.20
N ASN A 209 2.07 3.42 -6.87
CA ASN A 209 2.81 3.27 -5.62
C ASN A 209 4.22 2.74 -5.93
N SER A 210 5.15 2.84 -4.97
CA SER A 210 6.55 2.44 -5.19
C SER A 210 6.94 1.11 -4.54
N ASP A 211 6.05 0.53 -3.75
CA ASP A 211 6.28 -0.71 -3.01
C ASP A 211 7.58 -0.66 -2.18
N ASP A 212 8.61 -1.44 -2.53
CA ASP A 212 9.96 -1.38 -1.98
C ASP A 212 10.93 -0.53 -2.84
N PRO A 213 10.91 0.82 -2.78
CA PRO A 213 11.64 1.68 -3.73
C PRO A 213 13.17 1.51 -3.70
N ALA A 214 13.73 1.02 -2.59
CA ALA A 214 15.16 0.75 -2.48
C ALA A 214 15.57 -0.57 -3.17
N TYR A 215 14.62 -1.48 -3.39
CA TYR A 215 14.81 -2.77 -4.05
C TYR A 215 14.41 -2.72 -5.52
N PHE A 216 13.32 -2.00 -5.84
CA PHE A 216 12.75 -1.93 -7.18
C PHE A 216 13.30 -0.79 -8.05
N GLY A 217 14.40 -0.17 -7.63
CA GLY A 217 15.16 0.75 -8.48
C GLY A 217 14.59 2.16 -8.62
N GLY A 218 13.48 2.50 -7.93
CA GLY A 218 12.88 3.83 -8.04
C GLY A 218 11.81 4.14 -6.98
N TYR A 219 11.64 5.42 -6.70
CA TYR A 219 10.58 5.96 -5.84
C TYR A 219 9.31 6.25 -6.67
N ILE A 220 8.33 6.91 -6.06
CA ILE A 220 7.04 7.17 -6.72
C ILE A 220 7.17 7.91 -8.05
N SER A 221 8.04 8.93 -8.16
CA SER A 221 8.20 9.66 -9.42
C SER A 221 8.83 8.80 -10.52
N ASP A 222 9.69 7.84 -10.15
CA ASP A 222 10.27 6.89 -11.09
C ASP A 222 9.20 5.92 -11.63
N ASN A 223 8.26 5.47 -10.79
CA ASN A 223 7.13 4.62 -11.22
C ASN A 223 6.20 5.35 -12.21
N TYR A 224 5.82 6.60 -11.92
CA TYR A 224 5.06 7.43 -12.86
C TYR A 224 5.84 7.66 -14.17
N THR A 225 7.15 7.84 -14.09
CA THR A 225 8.02 8.08 -15.25
C THR A 225 8.13 6.83 -16.12
N ALA A 226 8.35 5.67 -15.53
CA ALA A 226 8.44 4.39 -16.24
C ALA A 226 7.13 4.10 -16.99
N LEU A 227 5.99 4.18 -16.30
CA LEU A 227 4.67 3.99 -16.90
C LEU A 227 4.44 4.94 -18.09
N ALA A 228 4.76 6.22 -17.95
CA ALA A 228 4.57 7.22 -19.00
C ALA A 228 5.56 7.11 -20.18
N GLN A 229 6.71 6.47 -19.98
CA GLN A 229 7.71 6.25 -21.03
C GLN A 229 7.39 5.02 -21.87
N GLU A 230 6.90 3.96 -21.22
CA GLU A 230 6.64 2.68 -21.88
C GLU A 230 5.24 2.61 -22.51
N TYR A 231 4.23 3.20 -21.85
CA TYR A 231 2.85 3.18 -22.30
C TYR A 231 2.39 4.56 -22.76
N ARG A 232 1.29 4.61 -23.52
CA ARG A 232 0.71 5.86 -24.02
C ARG A 232 -0.18 6.53 -22.98
N VAL A 233 0.40 6.90 -21.84
CA VAL A 233 -0.33 7.57 -20.76
C VAL A 233 -0.61 9.02 -21.12
N THR A 234 -1.86 9.45 -20.98
CA THR A 234 -2.22 10.86 -21.18
C THR A 234 -1.96 11.69 -19.92
N PRO A 235 -1.77 13.02 -20.04
CA PRO A 235 -1.70 13.90 -18.87
C PRO A 235 -2.93 13.76 -17.95
N GLU A 236 -4.11 13.57 -18.53
CA GLU A 236 -5.36 13.38 -17.77
C GLU A 236 -5.33 12.08 -16.95
N GLN A 237 -4.80 10.99 -17.51
CA GLN A 237 -4.64 9.72 -16.79
C GLN A 237 -3.62 9.84 -15.65
N ILE A 238 -2.49 10.55 -15.86
CA ILE A 238 -1.53 10.83 -14.78
C ILE A 238 -2.20 11.58 -13.61
N VAL A 239 -2.99 12.61 -13.93
CA VAL A 239 -3.74 13.37 -12.93
C VAL A 239 -4.77 12.49 -12.22
N GLN A 240 -5.49 11.63 -12.94
CA GLN A 240 -6.47 10.73 -12.35
C GLN A 240 -5.84 9.70 -11.43
N LEU A 241 -4.70 9.09 -11.82
CA LEU A 241 -3.93 8.18 -10.96
C LEU A 241 -3.51 8.87 -9.65
N ALA A 242 -3.04 10.13 -9.74
CA ALA A 242 -2.68 10.91 -8.55
C ALA A 242 -3.90 11.22 -7.67
N LYS A 243 -5.03 11.59 -8.25
CA LYS A 243 -6.28 11.85 -7.51
C LYS A 243 -6.79 10.59 -6.83
N ASN A 244 -6.78 9.45 -7.52
CA ASN A 244 -7.21 8.17 -6.99
C ASN A 244 -6.46 7.82 -5.69
N SER A 245 -5.16 8.13 -5.61
CA SER A 245 -4.36 7.88 -4.39
C SER A 245 -4.94 8.57 -3.13
N PHE A 246 -5.50 9.78 -3.28
CA PHE A 246 -6.14 10.49 -2.17
C PHE A 246 -7.60 10.08 -1.97
N GLU A 247 -8.30 9.68 -3.04
CA GLU A 247 -9.66 9.19 -2.95
C GLU A 247 -9.76 7.86 -2.18
N THR A 248 -8.75 7.02 -2.26
CA THR A 248 -8.69 5.69 -1.63
C THR A 248 -7.89 5.68 -0.32
N ALA A 249 -7.17 6.75 -0.01
CA ALA A 249 -6.47 6.93 1.27
C ALA A 249 -7.43 6.92 2.49
N TRP A 250 -6.93 6.43 3.61
CA TRP A 250 -7.56 6.39 4.93
C TRP A 250 -7.41 7.71 5.67
N ILE A 251 -7.90 8.77 5.01
CA ILE A 251 -7.90 10.15 5.49
C ILE A 251 -9.31 10.72 5.53
N SER A 252 -9.49 11.80 6.31
CA SER A 252 -10.80 12.44 6.42
C SER A 252 -11.28 13.04 5.09
N PRO A 253 -12.60 13.18 4.87
CA PRO A 253 -13.12 13.84 3.66
C PRO A 253 -12.54 15.24 3.43
N THR A 254 -12.28 16.01 4.49
CA THR A 254 -11.66 17.34 4.40
C THR A 254 -10.21 17.28 3.93
N GLN A 255 -9.44 16.26 4.36
CA GLN A 255 -8.09 16.05 3.84
C GLN A 255 -8.13 15.66 2.36
N LYS A 256 -9.05 14.77 1.95
CA LYS A 256 -9.26 14.42 0.53
C LYS A 256 -9.52 15.66 -0.32
N GLU A 257 -10.48 16.49 0.08
CA GLU A 257 -10.79 17.75 -0.63
C GLU A 257 -9.57 18.68 -0.73
N THR A 258 -8.78 18.76 0.34
CA THR A 258 -7.58 19.60 0.36
C THR A 258 -6.53 19.13 -0.64
N TYR A 259 -6.23 17.83 -0.69
CA TYR A 259 -5.23 17.28 -1.61
C TYR A 259 -5.71 17.26 -3.06
N LEU A 260 -6.98 16.93 -3.29
CA LEU A 260 -7.58 16.96 -4.64
C LEU A 260 -7.53 18.37 -5.23
N ARG A 261 -7.87 19.39 -4.43
CA ARG A 261 -7.74 20.79 -4.86
C ARG A 261 -6.28 21.17 -5.14
N ALA A 262 -5.33 20.69 -4.34
CA ALA A 262 -3.92 20.97 -4.58
C ALA A 262 -3.43 20.39 -5.93
N ILE A 263 -3.93 19.22 -6.32
CA ILE A 263 -3.69 18.66 -7.66
C ILE A 263 -4.32 19.55 -8.74
N ASP A 264 -5.58 19.95 -8.57
CA ASP A 264 -6.27 20.81 -9.54
C ASP A 264 -5.53 22.14 -9.74
N ASP A 265 -5.13 22.79 -8.65
CA ASP A 265 -4.36 24.02 -8.67
C ASP A 265 -3.00 23.83 -9.37
N TYR A 266 -2.31 22.70 -9.14
CA TYR A 266 -1.06 22.39 -9.84
C TYR A 266 -1.28 22.25 -11.35
N VAL A 267 -2.32 21.52 -11.78
CA VAL A 267 -2.63 21.29 -13.20
C VAL A 267 -2.98 22.59 -13.92
N VAL A 268 -3.73 23.49 -13.26
CA VAL A 268 -4.03 24.82 -13.82
C VAL A 268 -2.73 25.59 -14.06
N ASN A 269 -1.85 25.66 -13.06
CA ASN A 269 -0.60 26.42 -13.15
C ASN A 269 0.44 25.80 -14.10
N PHE A 270 0.39 24.48 -14.34
CA PHE A 270 1.29 23.81 -15.27
C PHE A 270 0.96 24.09 -16.74
N ASN A 271 -0.32 24.37 -17.03
CA ASN A 271 -0.81 24.66 -18.38
C ASN A 271 -0.75 26.16 -18.74
N GLU A 272 -0.34 27.02 -17.80
CA GLU A 272 -0.04 28.45 -18.02
C GLU A 272 1.40 28.67 -18.50
#